data_AF-A0A9P6YU08-F1
#
_entry.id   AF-A0A9P6YU08-F1
#
_cell.length_a   1.000
_cell.length_b   1.000
_cell.length_c   1.000
_cell.angle_alpha   90.00
_cell.angle_beta   90.00
_cell.angle_gamma   90.00
#
_symmetry.space_group_name_H-M   'P 1'
#
loop_
_entity.id
_entity.type
_entity.pdbx_description
1 polymer ?
#
loop_
_entity_poly.entity_id
_entity_poly.type
_entity_poly.pdbx_seq_one_letter_code
_entity_poly.pdbx_strand_id
1 'polypeptide(L)'
;MLHLLTTSPLWRLCAETDSDQLDRRNFKAICQDYLQESFENRRADTNSILLSAYRPQLVMDPILWLPMSYIERSRLIRWRMGWLPGGHPKPCIYHPHDLLTRSHAITCLHMHHRLLMPSTISDLLSYLLNLLPTSRKKHTIQRRLKYSAWFIRWPIICQILHELDYLHHDKTAPEIPPLGTKLLHWFSPN
;
A
#
# COMPACT_ATOMS: atom_id res chain seq x y z
N MET A 1 -29.80 -12.16 12.55
CA MET A 1 -28.45 -12.64 12.15
C MET A 1 -28.51 -13.55 10.92
N LEU A 2 -29.42 -14.54 10.84
CA LEU A 2 -29.61 -15.38 9.65
C LEU A 2 -29.98 -14.61 8.36
N HIS A 3 -30.80 -13.56 8.46
CA HIS A 3 -31.26 -12.78 7.29
C HIS A 3 -30.14 -11.99 6.57
N LEU A 4 -29.03 -11.69 7.26
CA LEU A 4 -27.87 -11.02 6.65
C LEU A 4 -26.98 -11.99 5.88
N LEU A 5 -26.97 -13.27 6.29
CA LEU A 5 -26.20 -14.31 5.62
C LEU A 5 -26.87 -14.72 4.31
N THR A 6 -28.20 -14.87 4.29
CA THR A 6 -28.96 -15.24 3.08
C THR A 6 -28.90 -14.20 1.97
N THR A 7 -28.63 -12.93 2.30
CA THR A 7 -28.47 -11.85 1.32
C THR A 7 -27.08 -11.79 0.69
N SER A 8 -26.09 -12.46 1.26
CA SER A 8 -24.71 -12.44 0.75
C SER A 8 -24.62 -13.18 -0.60
N PRO A 9 -24.07 -12.57 -1.66
CA PRO A 9 -23.84 -13.24 -2.94
C PRO A 9 -22.97 -14.49 -2.80
N LEU A 10 -21.96 -14.44 -1.91
CA LEU A 10 -21.10 -15.58 -1.59
C LEU A 10 -21.90 -16.73 -0.94
N TRP A 11 -22.87 -16.42 -0.09
CA TRP A 11 -23.70 -17.44 0.54
C TRP A 11 -24.62 -18.13 -0.46
N ARG A 12 -25.13 -17.40 -1.46
CA ARG A 12 -25.90 -17.98 -2.57
C ARG A 12 -25.06 -18.97 -3.39
N LEU A 13 -23.83 -18.61 -3.74
CA LEU A 13 -22.89 -19.50 -4.44
C LEU A 13 -22.60 -20.79 -3.64
N CYS A 14 -22.41 -20.66 -2.31
CA CYS A 14 -22.24 -21.82 -1.46
C CYS A 14 -23.52 -22.66 -1.32
N ALA A 15 -24.70 -22.05 -1.31
CA ALA A 15 -25.98 -22.73 -1.16
C ALA A 15 -26.46 -23.42 -2.45
N GLU A 16 -26.02 -22.96 -3.62
CA GLU A 16 -26.24 -23.59 -4.93
C GLU A 16 -25.38 -24.84 -5.13
N THR A 17 -24.30 -24.98 -4.36
CA THR A 17 -23.45 -26.16 -4.36
C THR A 17 -24.04 -27.23 -3.45
N ASP A 18 -24.07 -28.48 -3.90
CA ASP A 18 -24.60 -29.62 -3.14
C ASP A 18 -23.96 -29.70 -1.73
N SER A 19 -24.81 -29.78 -0.70
CA SER A 19 -24.41 -29.78 0.71
C SER A 19 -23.42 -30.91 1.02
N ASP A 20 -23.54 -32.05 0.34
CA ASP A 20 -22.67 -33.21 0.52
C ASP A 20 -21.29 -33.03 -0.16
N GLN A 21 -21.17 -32.06 -1.06
CA GLN A 21 -19.92 -31.72 -1.76
C GLN A 21 -19.23 -30.48 -1.17
N LEU A 22 -19.87 -29.75 -0.25
CA LEU A 22 -19.34 -28.52 0.32
C LEU A 22 -18.29 -28.77 1.42
N ASP A 23 -17.16 -29.36 1.02
CA ASP A 23 -16.02 -29.55 1.91
C ASP A 23 -15.19 -28.26 2.11
N ARG A 24 -14.22 -28.30 3.02
CA ARG A 24 -13.35 -27.14 3.31
C ARG A 24 -12.56 -26.67 2.08
N ARG A 25 -12.28 -27.54 1.11
CA ARG A 25 -11.50 -27.19 -0.08
C ARG A 25 -12.39 -26.47 -1.10
N ASN A 26 -13.57 -27.01 -1.36
CA ASN A 26 -14.56 -26.46 -2.27
C ASN A 26 -15.06 -25.10 -1.77
N PHE A 27 -15.36 -24.97 -0.47
CA PHE A 27 -15.70 -23.68 0.12
C PHE A 27 -14.60 -22.62 -0.09
N LYS A 28 -13.33 -23.01 0.08
CA LYS A 28 -12.20 -22.09 -0.16
C LYS A 28 -12.08 -21.71 -1.63
N ALA A 29 -12.30 -22.65 -2.55
CA ALA A 29 -12.30 -22.38 -3.99
C ALA A 29 -13.40 -21.38 -4.35
N ILE A 30 -14.65 -21.62 -3.92
CA ILE A 30 -15.79 -20.71 -4.15
C ILE A 30 -15.50 -19.30 -3.60
N CYS A 31 -14.96 -19.20 -2.38
CA CYS A 31 -14.57 -17.92 -1.81
C CYS A 31 -13.49 -17.22 -2.65
N GLN A 32 -12.50 -17.98 -3.12
CA GLN A 32 -11.40 -17.43 -3.88
C GLN A 32 -11.86 -16.93 -5.25
N ASP A 33 -12.70 -17.70 -5.95
CA ASP A 33 -13.27 -17.35 -7.25
C ASP A 33 -14.16 -16.11 -7.13
N TYR A 34 -15.05 -16.07 -6.13
CA TYR A 34 -15.90 -14.90 -5.86
C TYR A 34 -15.07 -13.64 -5.59
N LEU A 35 -14.01 -13.74 -4.77
CA LEU A 35 -13.15 -12.60 -4.47
C LEU A 35 -12.35 -12.15 -5.70
N GLN A 36 -11.90 -13.09 -6.54
CA GLN A 36 -11.16 -12.83 -7.77
C GLN A 36 -12.04 -12.11 -8.80
N GLU A 37 -13.25 -12.61 -9.03
CA GLU A 37 -14.23 -11.99 -9.93
C GLU A 37 -14.63 -10.59 -9.43
N SER A 38 -14.93 -10.44 -8.14
CA SER A 38 -15.24 -9.14 -7.54
C SER A 38 -14.06 -8.16 -7.64
N PHE A 39 -12.83 -8.67 -7.60
CA PHE A 39 -11.63 -7.86 -7.79
C PHE A 39 -11.46 -7.43 -9.24
N GLU A 40 -11.65 -8.33 -10.21
CA GLU A 40 -11.59 -8.04 -11.65
C GLU A 40 -12.67 -7.04 -12.06
N ASN A 41 -13.90 -7.20 -11.57
CA ASN A 41 -14.99 -6.26 -11.81
C ASN A 41 -14.67 -4.85 -11.29
N ARG A 42 -14.13 -4.75 -10.06
CA ARG A 42 -13.65 -3.46 -9.52
C ARG A 42 -12.44 -2.91 -10.26
N ARG A 43 -11.64 -3.77 -10.89
CA ARG A 43 -10.50 -3.35 -11.71
C ARG A 43 -10.94 -2.79 -13.06
N ALA A 44 -11.99 -3.37 -13.64
CA ALA A 44 -12.58 -2.94 -14.90
C ALA A 44 -13.43 -1.67 -14.75
N ASP A 45 -13.88 -1.35 -13.53
CA ASP A 45 -14.58 -0.10 -13.24
C ASP A 45 -13.66 1.11 -13.44
N THR A 46 -14.05 1.98 -14.36
CA THR A 46 -13.37 3.24 -14.70
C THR A 46 -13.20 4.17 -13.50
N ASN A 47 -14.02 4.05 -12.46
CA ASN A 47 -13.91 4.85 -11.23
C ASN A 47 -12.80 4.38 -10.28
N SER A 48 -12.21 3.20 -10.56
CA SER A 48 -11.24 2.52 -9.69
C SER A 48 -9.82 2.50 -10.29
N ILE A 49 -9.43 3.59 -10.97
CA ILE A 49 -8.10 3.75 -11.61
C ILE A 49 -6.95 3.40 -10.65
N LEU A 50 -7.08 3.75 -9.36
CA LEU A 50 -6.05 3.46 -8.35
C LEU A 50 -5.95 1.95 -8.06
N LEU A 51 -7.05 1.21 -8.04
CA LEU A 51 -7.01 -0.24 -7.84
C LEU A 51 -6.40 -0.94 -9.06
N SER A 52 -6.78 -0.54 -10.27
CA SER A 52 -6.28 -1.15 -11.51
C SER A 52 -4.81 -0.84 -11.81
N ALA A 53 -4.34 0.35 -11.46
CA ALA A 53 -2.95 0.77 -11.63
C ALA A 53 -2.01 0.18 -10.56
N TYR A 54 -2.50 -0.08 -9.35
CA TYR A 54 -1.64 -0.34 -8.19
C TYR A 54 -1.85 -1.69 -7.49
N ARG A 55 -2.90 -2.45 -7.79
CA ARG A 55 -3.07 -3.83 -7.30
C ARG A 55 -3.20 -4.74 -8.50
N PRO A 56 -2.15 -5.44 -8.93
CA PRO A 56 -2.26 -6.39 -10.04
C PRO A 56 -2.86 -7.73 -9.62
N GLN A 57 -2.88 -8.05 -8.31
CA GLN A 57 -3.24 -9.36 -7.77
C GLN A 57 -4.06 -9.23 -6.49
N LEU A 58 -4.96 -10.19 -6.26
CA LEU A 58 -5.72 -10.35 -5.02
C LEU A 58 -4.83 -10.96 -3.93
N VAL A 59 -4.02 -10.11 -3.29
CA VAL A 59 -3.15 -10.49 -2.19
C VAL A 59 -3.28 -9.49 -1.03
N MET A 60 -3.09 -9.99 0.19
CA MET A 60 -3.00 -9.13 1.37
C MET A 60 -1.89 -8.09 1.16
N ASP A 61 -2.20 -6.81 1.39
CA ASP A 61 -1.24 -5.73 1.24
C ASP A 61 0.03 -6.03 2.07
N PRO A 62 1.23 -6.06 1.45
CA PRO A 62 2.49 -6.20 2.16
C PRO A 62 2.63 -5.29 3.38
N ILE A 63 2.10 -4.06 3.33
CA ILE A 63 2.17 -3.10 4.44
C ILE A 63 1.57 -3.65 5.74
N LEU A 64 0.56 -4.54 5.65
CA LEU A 64 -0.12 -5.09 6.82
C LEU A 64 0.70 -6.14 7.57
N TRP A 65 1.65 -6.81 6.89
CA TRP A 65 2.40 -7.92 7.50
C TRP A 65 3.92 -7.77 7.45
N LEU A 66 4.45 -6.85 6.63
CA LEU A 66 5.89 -6.57 6.60
C LEU A 66 6.35 -5.99 7.95
N PRO A 67 7.59 -6.32 8.38
CA PRO A 67 8.13 -5.83 9.64
C PRO A 67 8.48 -4.34 9.53
N MET A 68 7.81 -3.54 10.34
CA MET A 68 8.01 -2.10 10.50
C MET A 68 7.37 -1.66 11.82
N SER A 69 7.74 -0.48 12.32
CA SER A 69 7.11 0.12 13.50
C SER A 69 5.63 0.42 13.26
N TYR A 70 4.88 0.59 14.35
CA TYR A 70 3.48 1.00 14.28
C TYR A 70 3.30 2.35 13.56
N ILE A 71 4.20 3.29 13.82
CA ILE A 71 4.16 4.65 13.26
C ILE A 71 4.41 4.61 11.74
N GLU A 72 5.42 3.89 11.28
CA GLU A 72 5.70 3.72 9.84
C GLU A 72 4.52 3.09 9.12
N ARG A 73 3.95 2.02 9.69
CA ARG A 73 2.78 1.35 9.13
C ARG A 73 1.58 2.30 9.04
N SER A 74 1.33 3.08 10.08
CA SER A 74 0.25 4.06 10.11
C SER A 74 0.41 5.08 8.97
N ARG A 75 1.61 5.62 8.76
CA ARG A 75 1.90 6.55 7.65
C ARG A 75 1.67 5.92 6.27
N LEU A 76 2.15 4.69 6.08
CA LEU A 76 2.00 3.95 4.83
C LEU A 76 0.54 3.62 4.51
N ILE A 77 -0.24 3.25 5.53
CA ILE A 77 -1.68 3.02 5.39
C ILE A 77 -2.39 4.31 5.00
N ARG A 78 -2.11 5.43 5.67
CA ARG A 78 -2.69 6.74 5.30
C ARG A 78 -2.39 7.06 3.83
N TRP A 79 -1.13 6.92 3.40
CA TRP A 79 -0.75 7.13 2.01
C TRP A 79 -1.47 6.18 1.04
N ARG A 80 -1.57 4.87 1.36
CA ARG A 80 -2.29 3.88 0.56
C ARG A 80 -3.76 4.23 0.36
N MET A 81 -4.39 4.81 1.38
CA MET A 81 -5.81 5.20 1.34
C MET A 81 -6.04 6.57 0.68
N GLY A 82 -4.99 7.23 0.19
CA GLY A 82 -5.08 8.59 -0.35
C GLY A 82 -5.25 9.66 0.73
N TRP A 83 -5.07 9.31 2.00
CA TRP A 83 -5.25 10.21 3.13
C TRP A 83 -3.95 10.96 3.40
N LEU A 84 -4.02 12.28 3.34
CA LEU A 84 -2.98 13.14 3.89
C LEU A 84 -3.13 13.23 5.41
N PRO A 85 -2.05 13.58 6.14
CA PRO A 85 -2.18 13.85 7.57
C PRO A 85 -3.30 14.89 7.79
N GLY A 86 -4.10 14.70 8.84
CA GLY A 86 -5.26 15.55 9.17
C GLY A 86 -6.49 15.47 8.24
N GLY A 87 -6.42 14.75 7.11
CA GLY A 87 -7.59 14.40 6.28
C GLY A 87 -8.16 15.51 5.39
N HIS A 88 -7.67 16.75 5.51
CA HIS A 88 -8.04 17.87 4.64
C HIS A 88 -6.79 18.60 4.15
N PRO A 89 -6.75 19.05 2.87
CA PRO A 89 -5.65 19.87 2.38
C PRO A 89 -5.57 21.18 3.18
N LYS A 90 -4.34 21.53 3.59
CA LYS A 90 -4.00 22.82 4.22
C LYS A 90 -2.94 23.52 3.36
N PRO A 91 -2.76 24.84 3.49
CA PRO A 91 -1.66 25.55 2.85
C PRO A 91 -0.31 24.89 3.19
N CYS A 92 0.57 24.78 2.19
CA CYS A 92 1.92 24.26 2.41
C CYS A 92 2.79 25.31 3.10
N ILE A 93 3.54 24.92 4.14
CA ILE A 93 4.44 25.84 4.85
C ILE A 93 5.55 26.44 3.97
N TYR A 94 5.97 25.71 2.92
CA TYR A 94 6.99 26.19 1.97
C TYR A 94 6.38 26.97 0.80
N HIS A 95 5.10 26.73 0.51
CA HIS A 95 4.38 27.34 -0.61
C HIS A 95 2.99 27.77 -0.11
N PRO A 96 2.86 28.92 0.57
CA PRO A 96 1.63 29.31 1.26
C PRO A 96 0.41 29.49 0.35
N HIS A 97 0.63 29.66 -0.95
CA HIS A 97 -0.43 29.78 -1.96
C HIS A 97 -0.92 28.43 -2.50
N ASP A 98 -0.21 27.34 -2.21
CA ASP A 98 -0.56 26.00 -2.66
C ASP A 98 -1.11 25.16 -1.52
N LEU A 99 -2.16 24.37 -1.81
CA LEU A 99 -2.64 23.36 -0.88
C LEU A 99 -1.72 22.14 -0.92
N LEU A 100 -1.36 21.65 0.27
CA LEU A 100 -0.68 20.37 0.46
C LEU A 100 -1.62 19.24 0.00
N THR A 101 -1.49 18.89 -1.27
CA THR A 101 -2.11 17.72 -1.93
C THR A 101 -1.06 16.64 -2.17
N ARG A 102 -1.43 15.44 -2.64
CA ARG A 102 -0.46 14.40 -2.98
C ARG A 102 0.48 14.82 -4.12
N SER A 103 -0.07 15.45 -5.15
CA SER A 103 0.72 15.96 -6.28
C SER A 103 1.67 17.07 -5.83
N HIS A 104 1.17 18.01 -5.02
CA HIS A 104 2.01 19.05 -4.43
C HIS A 104 3.10 18.45 -3.53
N ALA A 105 2.78 17.47 -2.69
CA ALA A 105 3.75 16.78 -1.86
C ALA A 105 4.90 16.17 -2.69
N ILE A 106 4.60 15.58 -3.85
CA ILE A 106 5.59 14.96 -4.73
C ILE A 106 6.59 16.00 -5.26
N THR A 107 6.10 17.16 -5.67
CA THR A 107 6.94 18.25 -6.18
C THR A 107 7.66 18.98 -5.05
N CYS A 108 6.95 19.35 -3.99
CA CYS A 108 7.43 20.11 -2.84
C CYS A 108 8.54 19.37 -2.07
N LEU A 109 8.46 18.04 -1.92
CA LEU A 109 9.50 17.24 -1.28
C LEU A 109 10.52 16.66 -2.25
N HIS A 110 10.49 17.07 -3.53
CA HIS A 110 11.38 16.59 -4.60
C HIS A 110 11.49 15.05 -4.65
N MET A 111 10.35 14.35 -4.50
CA MET A 111 10.33 12.90 -4.28
C MET A 111 11.00 12.10 -5.39
N HIS A 112 10.84 12.51 -6.66
CA HIS A 112 11.46 11.86 -7.82
C HIS A 112 12.98 11.81 -7.73
N HIS A 113 13.58 12.95 -7.39
CA HIS A 113 15.02 13.07 -7.23
C HIS A 113 15.51 12.19 -6.08
N ARG A 114 14.86 12.30 -4.92
CA ARG A 114 15.24 11.55 -3.71
C ARG A 114 15.13 10.04 -3.91
N LEU A 115 14.11 9.56 -4.60
CA LEU A 115 13.85 8.13 -4.80
C LEU A 115 14.56 7.53 -6.02
N LEU A 116 15.30 8.35 -6.78
CA LEU A 116 15.96 7.98 -8.03
C LEU A 116 14.97 7.38 -9.04
N MET A 117 13.93 8.14 -9.35
CA MET A 117 12.79 7.69 -10.15
C MET A 117 12.36 8.72 -11.20
N PRO A 118 11.95 8.30 -12.41
CA PRO A 118 11.54 9.22 -13.48
C PRO A 118 10.35 10.10 -13.10
N SER A 119 10.33 11.35 -13.58
CA SER A 119 9.24 12.32 -13.40
C SER A 119 7.94 11.93 -14.13
N THR A 120 7.99 10.95 -15.04
CA THR A 120 6.82 10.44 -15.76
C THR A 120 5.85 9.67 -14.88
N ILE A 121 6.27 9.26 -13.68
CA ILE A 121 5.43 8.47 -12.75
C ILE A 121 4.69 9.42 -11.79
N SER A 122 3.44 9.75 -12.12
CA SER A 122 2.67 10.75 -11.36
C SER A 122 2.43 10.39 -9.87
N ASP A 123 2.17 9.12 -9.52
CA ASP A 123 2.03 8.69 -8.11
C ASP A 123 3.16 7.75 -7.73
N LEU A 124 4.32 8.37 -7.49
CA LEU A 124 5.58 7.68 -7.29
C LEU A 124 5.59 6.75 -6.07
N LEU A 125 5.08 7.24 -4.94
CA LEU A 125 5.05 6.46 -3.71
C LEU A 125 4.09 5.27 -3.86
N SER A 126 2.88 5.45 -4.42
CA SER A 126 2.00 4.30 -4.65
C SER A 126 2.64 3.28 -5.57
N TYR A 127 3.25 3.73 -6.67
CA TYR A 127 3.98 2.85 -7.59
C TYR A 127 5.03 2.01 -6.86
N LEU A 128 5.92 2.64 -6.08
CA LEU A 128 6.95 1.94 -5.34
C LEU A 128 6.36 0.96 -4.32
N LEU A 129 5.32 1.35 -3.58
CA LEU A 129 4.68 0.49 -2.59
C LEU A 129 4.04 -0.77 -3.19
N ASN A 130 3.76 -0.81 -4.49
CA ASN A 130 3.28 -2.02 -5.16
C ASN A 130 4.40 -2.97 -5.55
N LEU A 131 5.64 -2.49 -5.58
CA LEU A 131 6.82 -3.32 -5.79
C LEU A 131 7.26 -4.04 -4.50
N LEU A 132 6.57 -3.79 -3.37
CA LEU A 132 6.82 -4.50 -2.12
C LEU A 132 6.56 -6.01 -2.30
N PRO A 133 7.31 -6.87 -1.60
CA PRO A 133 7.11 -8.31 -1.69
C PRO A 133 5.72 -8.71 -1.22
N THR A 134 4.98 -9.42 -2.07
CA THR A 134 3.65 -9.95 -1.78
C THR A 134 3.64 -11.34 -1.16
N SER A 135 4.80 -11.98 -1.08
CA SER A 135 4.96 -13.32 -0.50
C SER A 135 5.98 -13.32 0.64
N ARG A 136 5.66 -14.11 1.68
CA ARG A 136 6.57 -14.41 2.80
C ARG A 136 7.60 -15.49 2.45
N LYS A 137 7.53 -16.13 1.28
CA LYS A 137 8.40 -17.26 0.90
C LYS A 137 9.86 -16.83 0.72
N LYS A 138 10.77 -17.75 1.08
CA LYS A 138 12.20 -17.53 1.28
C LYS A 138 13.05 -17.60 -0.01
N HIS A 139 14.08 -16.74 -0.02
CA HIS A 139 15.39 -16.82 -0.68
C HIS A 139 15.48 -17.30 -2.14
N THR A 140 15.54 -16.33 -3.07
CA THR A 140 16.14 -16.51 -4.41
C THR A 140 17.08 -15.34 -4.72
N ILE A 141 17.99 -15.51 -5.70
CA ILE A 141 18.94 -14.51 -6.21
C ILE A 141 18.26 -13.16 -6.53
N GLN A 142 17.00 -13.21 -6.96
CA GLN A 142 16.13 -12.05 -7.21
C GLN A 142 15.95 -11.13 -5.99
N ARG A 143 16.16 -11.62 -4.76
CA ARG A 143 16.09 -10.81 -3.54
C ARG A 143 17.32 -9.92 -3.34
N ARG A 144 18.50 -10.23 -3.88
CA ARG A 144 19.70 -9.36 -3.76
C ARG A 144 19.55 -8.07 -4.57
N LEU A 145 19.08 -8.17 -5.82
CA LEU A 145 18.82 -7.02 -6.67
C LEU A 145 17.66 -6.16 -6.13
N LYS A 146 16.64 -6.81 -5.55
CA LYS A 146 15.57 -6.10 -4.85
C LYS A 146 16.06 -5.47 -3.54
N TYR A 147 16.94 -6.15 -2.81
CA TYR A 147 17.57 -5.64 -1.58
C TYR A 147 18.34 -4.35 -1.87
N SER A 148 19.20 -4.31 -2.89
CA SER A 148 19.97 -3.10 -3.20
C SER A 148 19.08 -1.90 -3.54
N ALA A 149 18.02 -2.11 -4.32
CA ALA A 149 17.06 -1.04 -4.63
C ALA A 149 16.27 -0.58 -3.39
N TRP A 150 15.81 -1.52 -2.56
CA TRP A 150 15.04 -1.21 -1.35
C TRP A 150 15.91 -0.65 -0.23
N PHE A 151 17.20 -1.00 -0.16
CA PHE A 151 18.17 -0.44 0.77
C PHE A 151 18.28 1.08 0.64
N ILE A 152 18.25 1.59 -0.60
CA ILE A 152 18.25 3.02 -0.87
C ILE A 152 16.86 3.62 -0.70
N ARG A 153 15.83 3.02 -1.33
CA ARG A 153 14.51 3.66 -1.44
C ARG A 153 13.70 3.60 -0.16
N TRP A 154 13.82 2.55 0.65
CA TRP A 154 12.96 2.37 1.81
C TRP A 154 13.17 3.43 2.91
N PRO A 155 14.42 3.72 3.36
CA PRO A 155 14.65 4.81 4.30
C PRO A 155 14.11 6.15 3.79
N ILE A 156 14.29 6.42 2.49
CA ILE A 156 13.82 7.65 1.85
C ILE A 156 12.29 7.72 1.83
N ILE A 157 11.60 6.62 1.53
CA ILE A 157 10.12 6.55 1.64
C ILE A 157 9.68 6.86 3.06
N CYS A 158 10.28 6.21 4.06
CA CYS A 158 9.92 6.45 5.45
C CYS A 158 10.19 7.90 5.87
N GLN A 159 11.30 8.48 5.41
CA GLN A 159 11.67 9.87 5.67
C GLN A 159 10.70 10.86 5.01
N ILE A 160 10.34 10.66 3.74
CA ILE A 160 9.34 11.47 3.04
C ILE A 160 8.00 11.44 3.79
N LEU A 161 7.53 10.25 4.17
CA LEU A 161 6.28 10.10 4.92
C LEU A 161 6.34 10.75 6.31
N HIS A 162 7.52 10.79 6.92
CA HIS A 162 7.75 11.49 8.18
C HIS A 162 7.70 13.01 7.99
N GLU A 163 8.38 13.54 6.98
CA GLU A 163 8.35 14.95 6.61
C GLU A 163 6.94 15.43 6.27
N LEU A 164 6.14 14.60 5.56
CA LEU A 164 4.74 14.92 5.29
C LEU A 164 3.90 15.12 6.55
N ASP A 165 4.12 14.31 7.59
CA ASP A 165 3.46 14.55 8.87
C ASP A 165 3.85 15.93 9.41
N TYR A 166 5.11 16.37 9.31
CA TYR A 166 5.52 17.70 9.80
C TYR A 166 4.97 18.85 8.98
N LEU A 167 5.03 18.74 7.66
CA LEU A 167 4.46 19.76 6.76
C LEU A 167 2.99 20.02 7.05
N HIS A 168 2.26 19.01 7.49
CA HIS A 168 0.85 19.18 7.84
C HIS A 168 0.61 19.75 9.25
N HIS A 169 1.53 19.51 10.20
CA HIS A 169 1.35 19.91 11.60
C HIS A 169 2.08 21.21 11.94
N ASP A 170 2.66 21.90 10.97
CA ASP A 170 3.40 23.17 11.13
C ASP A 170 4.47 23.10 12.24
N LYS A 171 5.08 21.93 12.40
CA LYS A 171 6.11 21.66 13.40
C LYS A 171 7.47 21.50 12.74
N THR A 172 8.51 22.10 13.32
CA THR A 172 9.90 21.78 12.97
C THR A 172 10.16 20.30 13.23
N ALA A 173 10.74 19.61 12.25
CA ALA A 173 11.03 18.18 12.38
C ALA A 173 12.04 17.97 13.55
N PRO A 174 11.71 17.15 14.57
CA PRO A 174 12.68 16.66 15.54
C PRO A 174 13.72 15.76 14.83
N GLU A 175 14.75 15.35 15.57
CA GLU A 175 15.74 14.39 15.07
C GLU A 175 15.06 13.19 14.41
N ILE A 176 15.50 12.88 13.19
CA ILE A 176 14.96 11.78 12.39
C ILE A 176 15.35 10.49 13.11
N PRO A 177 14.38 9.70 13.65
CA PRO A 177 14.71 8.41 14.23
C PRO A 177 15.27 7.48 13.14
N PRO A 178 15.94 6.37 13.49
CA PRO A 178 16.36 5.38 12.49
C PRO A 178 15.13 4.75 11.82
N LEU A 179 14.70 5.33 10.71
CA LEU A 179 13.54 4.96 9.94
C LEU A 179 13.86 3.80 8.98
N GLY A 180 12.91 2.88 8.84
CA GLY A 180 12.93 1.80 7.86
C GLY A 180 13.84 0.62 8.21
N THR A 181 14.56 0.68 9.32
CA THR A 181 15.58 -0.33 9.72
C THR A 181 15.01 -1.74 9.85
N LYS A 182 13.82 -1.90 10.43
CA LYS A 182 13.17 -3.21 10.63
C LYS A 182 12.92 -3.94 9.31
N LEU A 183 12.46 -3.23 8.28
CA LEU A 183 12.19 -3.84 6.99
C LEU A 183 13.49 -4.15 6.24
N LEU A 184 14.49 -3.26 6.32
CA LEU A 184 15.79 -3.51 5.71
C LEU A 184 16.49 -4.73 6.30
N HIS A 185 16.46 -4.89 7.61
CA HIS A 185 16.98 -6.08 8.28
C HIS A 185 16.27 -7.35 7.77
N TRP A 186 14.95 -7.30 7.57
CA TRP A 186 14.20 -8.42 7.00
C TRP A 186 14.55 -8.72 5.54
N PHE A 187 14.90 -7.71 4.75
CA PHE A 187 15.36 -7.88 3.38
C PHE A 187 16.81 -8.41 3.29
N SER A 188 17.62 -8.20 4.33
CA SER A 188 19.03 -8.61 4.34
C SER A 188 19.19 -10.08 3.96
N PRO A 189 20.13 -10.43 3.06
CA PRO A 189 20.56 -11.81 2.97
C PRO A 189 21.15 -12.21 4.33
N ASN A 190 20.72 -13.37 4.85
CA ASN A 190 21.43 -14.04 5.94
C ASN A 190 22.67 -14.71 5.38
#